data_AF-A0A382S049-F1
#
_entry.id   AF-A0A382S049-F1
#
_cell.length_a   1.000
_cell.length_b   1.000
_cell.length_c   1.000
_cell.angle_alpha   90.00
_cell.angle_beta   90.00
_cell.angle_gamma   90.00
#
_symmetry.space_group_name_H-M   'P 1'
#
loop_
_entity.id
_entity.type
_entity.pdbx_description
1 polymer ?
#
loop_
_entity_poly.entity_id
_entity_poly.type
_entity_poly.pdbx_seq_one_letter_code
_entity_poly.pdbx_strand_id
1 'polypeptide(L)'
;MSLNYKYSEFSGSGMRKLIFLIPLLASFLLIPIVNAEETLGDDWSAIKKTLGNAYKAETTDESLKLLDDAKAIYESKFAAAAKMHDPDTHNVIMACYDDAEAAYKAGDNKQAKLWIQCQEKSIYTLGMVKMEDAISKNNAAEYLDWSKIVQKKFKVADKDPATSALFTAIENDPSQLKTYSAVIRENMLD
;
A
#
# COMPACT_ATOMS: atom_id res chain seq x y z
N MET A 1 6.73 47.75 47.46
CA MET A 1 5.41 47.92 48.13
C MET A 1 4.40 47.61 47.05
N SER A 2 3.57 46.57 47.11
CA SER A 2 2.84 46.10 48.28
C SER A 2 2.12 44.79 47.92
N LEU A 3 2.07 43.88 48.90
CA LEU A 3 0.93 43.00 49.20
C LEU A 3 0.68 41.81 48.26
N ASN A 4 0.21 40.64 48.68
CA ASN A 4 0.14 39.88 49.93
C ASN A 4 -0.83 38.72 49.62
N TYR A 5 -0.81 37.68 50.45
CA TYR A 5 -1.79 36.58 50.57
C TYR A 5 -1.73 35.43 49.55
N LYS A 6 -1.93 34.17 49.94
CA LYS A 6 -1.75 33.39 51.18
C LYS A 6 -2.00 31.94 50.78
N TYR A 7 -1.27 31.06 51.43
CA TYR A 7 -1.28 29.60 51.31
C TYR A 7 -2.65 28.93 51.53
N SER A 8 -2.86 27.81 50.83
CA SER A 8 -3.35 26.56 51.43
C SER A 8 -2.72 25.36 50.73
N GLU A 9 -1.89 24.62 51.46
CA GLU A 9 -1.46 23.25 51.13
C GLU A 9 -2.64 22.29 51.33
N PHE A 10 -2.79 21.25 50.49
CA PHE A 10 -2.51 19.85 50.90
C PHE A 10 -2.74 18.85 49.76
N SER A 11 -1.66 18.09 49.51
CA SER A 11 -1.55 16.69 49.05
C SER A 11 -2.42 16.13 47.90
N GLY A 12 -1.73 15.49 46.95
CA GLY A 12 -2.30 14.30 46.31
C GLY A 12 -1.82 14.02 44.89
N SER A 13 -0.62 13.47 44.76
CA SER A 13 -0.21 12.46 43.76
C SER A 13 -0.64 12.60 42.28
N GLY A 14 0.35 12.75 41.39
CA GLY A 14 0.18 12.35 39.99
C GLY A 14 0.88 13.27 39.00
N MET A 15 2.11 12.94 38.66
CA MET A 15 3.05 13.73 37.88
C MET A 15 2.66 13.88 36.39
N ARG A 16 2.80 15.11 35.88
CA ARG A 16 3.09 15.55 34.50
C ARG A 16 2.07 15.26 33.39
N LYS A 17 1.28 16.29 33.05
CA LYS A 17 0.88 16.59 31.66
C LYS A 17 1.50 17.92 31.25
N LEU A 18 2.54 17.88 30.41
CA LEU A 18 3.03 19.07 29.73
C LEU A 18 2.23 19.20 28.43
N ILE A 19 1.26 20.10 28.45
CA ILE A 19 0.44 20.52 27.31
C ILE A 19 1.28 21.51 26.51
N PHE A 20 1.56 21.22 25.24
CA PHE A 20 1.96 22.25 24.28
C PHE A 20 0.73 22.64 23.45
N LEU A 21 0.22 23.83 23.77
CA LEU A 21 -0.65 24.64 22.93
C LEU A 21 0.19 25.27 21.81
N ILE A 22 -0.22 25.11 20.55
CA ILE A 22 0.10 26.04 19.45
C ILE A 22 -1.25 26.45 18.82
N PRO A 23 -1.50 27.75 18.60
CA PRO A 23 -2.81 28.27 18.23
C PRO A 23 -3.13 28.10 16.74
N LEU A 24 -4.44 28.09 16.48
CA LEU A 24 -5.12 28.10 15.18
C LEU A 24 -4.45 29.01 14.13
N LEU A 25 -4.23 28.44 12.94
CA LEU A 25 -4.22 29.17 11.67
C LEU A 25 -5.36 28.63 10.81
N ALA A 26 -6.31 29.49 10.52
CA ALA A 26 -7.51 29.21 9.76
C ALA A 26 -7.22 29.05 8.26
N SER A 27 -7.84 28.02 7.68
CA SER A 27 -8.42 27.96 6.34
C SER A 27 -7.65 28.56 5.16
N PHE A 28 -7.03 27.67 4.38
CA PHE A 28 -7.14 27.72 2.93
C PHE A 28 -7.32 26.26 2.44
N LEU A 29 -8.57 25.79 2.42
CA LEU A 29 -8.95 24.57 1.72
C LEU A 29 -8.86 24.84 0.21
N LEU A 30 -7.64 24.79 -0.33
CA LEU A 30 -7.46 24.44 -1.74
C LEU A 30 -7.64 22.93 -1.80
N ILE A 31 -8.86 22.49 -2.13
CA ILE A 31 -9.06 21.10 -2.54
C ILE A 31 -8.38 21.02 -3.91
N PRO A 32 -7.25 20.29 -4.07
CA PRO A 32 -6.75 20.02 -5.40
C PRO A 32 -7.87 19.27 -6.14
N ILE A 33 -8.18 19.73 -7.35
CA ILE A 33 -8.90 18.89 -8.32
C ILE A 33 -7.94 17.73 -8.58
N VAL A 34 -8.12 16.64 -7.85
CA VAL A 34 -7.41 15.39 -8.09
C VAL A 34 -7.95 14.91 -9.44
N ASN A 35 -7.24 15.20 -10.52
CA ASN A 35 -7.24 14.27 -11.65
C ASN A 35 -6.80 12.95 -11.01
N ALA A 36 -7.74 12.03 -10.81
CA ALA A 36 -7.43 10.71 -10.29
C ALA A 36 -6.67 9.98 -11.39
N GLU A 37 -5.37 10.26 -11.50
CA GLU A 37 -4.44 9.40 -12.21
C GLU A 37 -4.50 8.03 -11.52
N GLU A 38 -4.71 6.97 -12.33
CA GLU A 38 -4.77 5.61 -11.80
C GLU A 38 -3.48 5.31 -11.05
N THR A 39 -3.61 4.94 -9.77
CA THR A 39 -2.45 4.60 -8.95
C THR A 39 -2.08 3.14 -9.13
N LEU A 40 -0.83 2.78 -8.78
CA LEU A 40 -0.41 1.37 -8.70
C LEU A 40 -1.33 0.55 -7.76
N GLY A 41 -1.92 1.19 -6.75
CA GLY A 41 -2.92 0.56 -5.89
C GLY A 41 -4.24 0.24 -6.61
N ASP A 42 -4.68 1.11 -7.51
CA ASP A 42 -5.88 0.89 -8.32
C ASP A 42 -5.63 -0.19 -9.39
N ASP A 43 -4.47 -0.17 -10.04
CA ASP A 43 -4.05 -1.21 -11.00
C ASP A 43 -3.97 -2.60 -10.33
N TRP A 44 -3.35 -2.71 -9.15
CA TRP A 44 -3.33 -3.96 -8.39
C TRP A 44 -4.74 -4.42 -8.00
N SER A 45 -5.60 -3.48 -7.57
CA SER A 45 -6.99 -3.79 -7.24
C SER A 45 -7.79 -4.24 -8.46
N ALA A 46 -7.50 -3.70 -9.64
CA ALA A 46 -8.12 -4.09 -10.90
C ALA A 46 -7.73 -5.53 -11.24
N ILE A 47 -6.42 -5.86 -11.21
CA ILE A 47 -5.94 -7.25 -11.38
C ILE A 47 -6.67 -8.20 -10.44
N LYS A 48 -6.67 -7.91 -9.13
CA LYS A 48 -7.35 -8.73 -8.13
C LYS A 48 -8.83 -8.95 -8.45
N LYS A 49 -9.54 -7.89 -8.84
CA LYS A 49 -10.97 -7.96 -9.16
C LYS A 49 -11.18 -8.82 -10.41
N THR A 50 -10.40 -8.60 -11.46
CA THR A 50 -10.49 -9.34 -12.72
C THR A 50 -10.22 -10.83 -12.51
N LEU A 51 -9.17 -11.18 -11.76
CA LEU A 51 -8.87 -12.56 -11.38
C LEU A 51 -9.97 -13.20 -10.52
N GLY A 52 -10.52 -12.45 -9.58
CA GLY A 52 -11.66 -12.89 -8.78
C GLY A 52 -12.92 -13.14 -9.61
N ASN A 53 -13.09 -12.41 -10.71
CA ASN A 53 -14.16 -12.65 -11.68
C ASN A 53 -13.84 -13.85 -12.57
N ALA A 54 -12.59 -14.05 -13.01
CA ALA A 54 -12.17 -15.22 -13.78
C ALA A 54 -12.51 -16.53 -13.05
N TYR A 55 -12.33 -16.57 -11.72
CA TYR A 55 -12.71 -17.72 -10.90
C TYR A 55 -14.23 -17.93 -10.75
N LYS A 56 -15.02 -16.85 -10.87
CA LYS A 56 -16.50 -16.89 -10.75
C LYS A 56 -17.21 -17.07 -12.08
N ALA A 57 -16.50 -16.92 -13.20
CA ALA A 57 -17.05 -17.05 -14.53
C ALA A 57 -17.71 -18.43 -14.74
N GLU A 58 -18.78 -18.44 -15.51
CA GLU A 58 -19.59 -19.65 -15.73
C GLU A 58 -18.99 -20.55 -16.83
N THR A 59 -18.06 -20.01 -17.61
CA THR A 59 -17.45 -20.70 -18.75
C THR A 59 -15.94 -20.58 -18.73
N THR A 60 -15.25 -21.60 -19.23
CA THR A 60 -13.79 -21.60 -19.37
C THR A 60 -13.31 -20.45 -20.25
N ASP A 61 -14.00 -20.17 -21.36
CA ASP A 61 -13.62 -19.08 -22.28
C ASP A 61 -13.65 -17.70 -21.60
N GLU A 62 -14.66 -17.45 -20.76
CA GLU A 62 -14.75 -16.22 -19.99
C GLU A 62 -13.66 -16.16 -18.90
N SER A 63 -13.39 -17.27 -18.21
CA SER A 63 -12.27 -17.35 -17.25
C SER A 63 -10.93 -17.00 -17.90
N LEU A 64 -10.65 -17.58 -19.08
CA LEU A 64 -9.40 -17.35 -19.80
C LEU A 64 -9.27 -15.91 -20.30
N LYS A 65 -10.35 -15.34 -20.85
CA LYS A 65 -10.35 -13.93 -21.26
C LYS A 65 -10.04 -12.99 -20.09
N LEU A 66 -10.67 -13.21 -18.94
CA LEU A 66 -10.42 -12.40 -17.75
C LEU A 66 -9.00 -12.61 -17.19
N LEU A 67 -8.47 -13.83 -17.27
CA LEU A 67 -7.08 -14.10 -16.92
C LEU A 67 -6.10 -13.30 -17.81
N ASP A 68 -6.35 -13.28 -19.12
CA ASP A 68 -5.57 -12.50 -20.09
C ASP A 68 -5.68 -10.99 -19.85
N ASP A 69 -6.89 -10.48 -19.58
CA ASP A 69 -7.10 -9.07 -19.24
C ASP A 69 -6.30 -8.68 -17.99
N ALA A 70 -6.26 -9.54 -16.96
CA ALA A 70 -5.45 -9.32 -15.77
C ALA A 70 -3.95 -9.36 -16.08
N LYS A 71 -3.50 -10.27 -16.95
CA LYS A 71 -2.10 -10.38 -17.40
C LYS A 71 -1.67 -9.12 -18.16
N ALA A 72 -2.53 -8.57 -19.02
CA ALA A 72 -2.25 -7.34 -19.74
C ALA A 72 -2.05 -6.14 -18.81
N ILE A 73 -2.85 -6.01 -17.75
CA ILE A 73 -2.65 -4.97 -16.73
C ILE A 73 -1.30 -5.18 -16.04
N TYR A 74 -0.96 -6.42 -15.66
CA TYR A 74 0.33 -6.75 -15.08
C TYR A 74 1.51 -6.34 -15.98
N GLU A 75 1.47 -6.73 -17.24
CA GLU A 75 2.52 -6.46 -18.21
C GLU A 75 2.70 -4.96 -18.46
N SER A 76 1.60 -4.22 -18.50
CA SER A 76 1.60 -2.76 -18.72
C SER A 76 2.14 -1.98 -17.51
N LYS A 77 1.76 -2.38 -16.29
CA LYS A 77 1.97 -1.54 -15.09
C LYS A 77 3.11 -2.01 -14.19
N PHE A 78 3.39 -3.31 -14.14
CA PHE A 78 4.29 -3.89 -13.13
C PHE A 78 5.49 -4.65 -13.71
N ALA A 79 5.35 -5.24 -14.90
CA ALA A 79 6.39 -6.14 -15.43
C ALA A 79 7.74 -5.46 -15.66
N ALA A 80 7.77 -4.18 -16.06
CA ALA A 80 9.03 -3.44 -16.23
C ALA A 80 9.81 -3.33 -14.91
N ALA A 81 9.12 -2.96 -13.82
CA ALA A 81 9.72 -2.87 -12.49
C ALA A 81 10.17 -4.24 -11.99
N ALA A 82 9.35 -5.28 -12.19
CA ALA A 82 9.69 -6.65 -11.83
C ALA A 82 10.96 -7.11 -12.56
N LYS A 83 11.01 -7.00 -13.89
CA LYS A 83 12.19 -7.41 -14.68
C LYS A 83 13.48 -6.69 -14.28
N MET A 84 13.39 -5.43 -13.88
CA MET A 84 14.55 -4.61 -13.54
C MET A 84 15.07 -4.86 -12.12
N HIS A 85 14.18 -5.10 -11.15
CA HIS A 85 14.53 -5.12 -9.73
C HIS A 85 14.38 -6.49 -9.06
N ASP A 86 13.51 -7.34 -9.60
CA ASP A 86 13.23 -8.67 -9.07
C ASP A 86 12.77 -9.62 -10.21
N PRO A 87 13.70 -10.03 -11.09
CA PRO A 87 13.37 -10.86 -12.24
C PRO A 87 12.84 -12.24 -11.84
N ASP A 88 13.19 -12.74 -10.65
CA ASP A 88 12.65 -13.99 -10.12
C ASP A 88 11.16 -13.84 -9.79
N THR A 89 10.77 -12.74 -9.13
CA THR A 89 9.35 -12.43 -8.93
C THR A 89 8.61 -12.25 -10.25
N HIS A 90 9.21 -11.65 -11.27
CA HIS A 90 8.60 -11.60 -12.62
C HIS A 90 8.30 -13.01 -13.15
N ASN A 91 9.31 -13.90 -13.12
CA ASN A 91 9.16 -15.27 -13.61
C ASN A 91 8.10 -16.04 -12.83
N VAL A 92 8.05 -15.89 -11.50
CA VAL A 92 7.00 -16.49 -10.66
C VAL A 92 5.62 -15.98 -11.03
N ILE A 93 5.45 -14.67 -11.25
CA ILE A 93 4.15 -14.10 -11.65
C ILE A 93 3.70 -14.70 -12.99
N MET A 94 4.59 -14.75 -13.99
CA MET A 94 4.28 -15.29 -15.30
C MET A 94 3.94 -16.79 -15.24
N ALA A 95 4.72 -17.58 -14.48
CA ALA A 95 4.42 -18.99 -14.26
C ALA A 95 3.04 -19.17 -13.61
N CYS A 96 2.67 -18.34 -12.64
CA CYS A 96 1.35 -18.41 -12.03
C CYS A 96 0.21 -18.03 -12.99
N TYR A 97 0.45 -17.20 -14.02
CA TYR A 97 -0.54 -16.99 -15.10
C TYR A 97 -0.68 -18.24 -15.97
N ASP A 98 0.43 -18.80 -16.43
CA ASP A 98 0.43 -19.97 -17.31
C ASP A 98 -0.17 -21.21 -16.61
N ASP A 99 0.13 -21.40 -15.32
CA ASP A 99 -0.43 -22.49 -14.52
C ASP A 99 -1.93 -22.30 -14.22
N ALA A 100 -2.40 -21.06 -14.07
CA ALA A 100 -3.83 -20.77 -13.95
C ALA A 100 -4.57 -21.11 -15.25
N GLU A 101 -4.02 -20.73 -16.40
CA GLU A 101 -4.55 -21.07 -17.72
C GLU A 101 -4.65 -22.58 -17.92
N ALA A 102 -3.57 -23.31 -17.58
CA ALA A 102 -3.56 -24.77 -17.65
C ALA A 102 -4.64 -25.40 -16.75
N ALA A 103 -4.81 -24.88 -15.54
CA ALA A 103 -5.83 -25.36 -14.60
C ALA A 103 -7.26 -25.10 -15.13
N TYR A 104 -7.55 -23.92 -15.69
CA TYR A 104 -8.85 -23.64 -16.31
C TYR A 104 -9.14 -24.56 -17.51
N LYS A 105 -8.15 -24.80 -18.38
CA LYS A 105 -8.26 -25.73 -19.52
C LYS A 105 -8.49 -27.17 -19.08
N ALA A 106 -7.95 -27.57 -17.93
CA ALA A 106 -8.17 -28.87 -17.32
C ALA A 106 -9.51 -28.99 -16.56
N GLY A 107 -10.25 -27.89 -16.40
CA GLY A 107 -11.46 -27.82 -15.57
C GLY A 107 -11.19 -27.87 -14.06
N ASP A 108 -9.94 -27.68 -13.63
CA ASP A 108 -9.55 -27.67 -12.22
C ASP A 108 -9.64 -26.25 -11.63
N ASN A 109 -10.87 -25.80 -11.40
CA ASN A 109 -11.12 -24.47 -10.84
C ASN A 109 -10.55 -24.29 -9.43
N LYS A 110 -10.33 -25.37 -8.67
CA LYS A 110 -9.72 -25.30 -7.34
C LYS A 110 -8.23 -24.97 -7.46
N GLN A 111 -7.53 -25.64 -8.37
CA GLN A 111 -6.13 -25.34 -8.65
C GLN A 111 -5.97 -23.96 -9.29
N ALA A 112 -6.84 -23.57 -10.22
CA ALA A 112 -6.85 -22.22 -10.80
C ALA A 112 -6.97 -21.13 -9.71
N LYS A 113 -7.80 -21.35 -8.68
CA LYS A 113 -7.91 -20.45 -7.53
C LYS A 113 -6.59 -20.24 -6.79
N LEU A 114 -5.78 -21.28 -6.64
CA LEU A 114 -4.47 -21.17 -5.98
C LEU A 114 -3.50 -20.34 -6.83
N TRP A 115 -3.53 -20.52 -8.15
CA TRP A 115 -2.67 -19.79 -9.07
C TRP A 115 -3.03 -18.31 -9.18
N ILE A 116 -4.32 -17.95 -9.20
CA ILE A 116 -4.70 -16.52 -9.13
C ILE A 116 -4.31 -15.87 -7.79
N GLN A 117 -4.29 -16.64 -6.69
CA GLN A 117 -3.79 -16.13 -5.41
C GLN A 117 -2.27 -15.94 -5.42
N CYS A 118 -1.53 -16.79 -6.13
CA CYS A 118 -0.12 -16.55 -6.38
C CYS A 118 0.09 -15.22 -7.10
N GLN A 119 -0.67 -14.94 -8.17
CA GLN A 119 -0.57 -13.69 -8.93
C GLN A 119 -0.83 -12.46 -8.03
N GLU A 120 -1.93 -12.45 -7.25
CA GLU A 120 -2.25 -11.33 -6.33
C GLU A 120 -1.13 -11.09 -5.31
N LYS A 121 -0.62 -12.18 -4.70
CA LYS A 121 0.39 -12.11 -3.65
C LYS A 121 1.75 -11.69 -4.20
N SER A 122 2.17 -12.21 -5.33
CA SER A 122 3.48 -11.91 -5.91
C SER A 122 3.56 -10.45 -6.40
N ILE A 123 2.50 -9.89 -6.98
CA ILE A 123 2.46 -8.46 -7.36
C ILE A 123 2.48 -7.57 -6.10
N TYR A 124 1.77 -7.98 -5.05
CA TYR A 124 1.84 -7.28 -3.76
C TYR A 124 3.27 -7.32 -3.16
N THR A 125 3.93 -8.48 -3.22
CA THR A 125 5.33 -8.63 -2.76
C THR A 125 6.28 -7.75 -3.56
N LEU A 126 6.12 -7.66 -4.88
CA LEU A 126 6.86 -6.72 -5.72
C LEU A 126 6.70 -5.28 -5.20
N GLY A 127 5.49 -4.89 -4.81
CA GLY A 127 5.24 -3.58 -4.20
C GLY A 127 6.06 -3.33 -2.95
N MET A 128 6.13 -4.31 -2.04
CA MET A 128 6.96 -4.21 -0.83
C MET A 128 8.46 -4.15 -1.15
N VAL A 129 8.94 -4.95 -2.10
CA VAL A 129 10.33 -4.91 -2.56
C VAL A 129 10.68 -3.54 -3.12
N LYS A 130 9.78 -2.93 -3.90
CA LYS A 130 9.96 -1.60 -4.47
C LYS A 130 9.90 -0.48 -3.44
N MET A 131 9.06 -0.62 -2.41
CA MET A 131 9.09 0.28 -1.25
C MET A 131 10.44 0.20 -0.51
N GLU A 132 10.96 -1.01 -0.28
CA GLU A 132 12.26 -1.20 0.38
C GLU A 132 13.42 -0.62 -0.45
N ASP A 133 13.42 -0.86 -1.76
CA ASP A 133 14.37 -0.27 -2.70
C ASP A 133 14.33 1.26 -2.64
N ALA A 134 13.14 1.86 -2.63
CA ALA A 134 12.95 3.30 -2.50
C ALA A 134 13.48 3.85 -1.16
N ILE A 135 13.27 3.13 -0.04
CA ILE A 135 13.85 3.49 1.26
C ILE A 135 15.39 3.48 1.17
N SER A 136 15.99 2.44 0.57
CA SER A 136 17.44 2.33 0.43
C SER A 136 18.06 3.48 -0.38
N LYS A 137 17.31 4.01 -1.35
CA LYS A 137 17.69 5.14 -2.21
C LYS A 137 17.27 6.50 -1.65
N ASN A 138 16.57 6.53 -0.51
CA ASN A 138 15.93 7.73 0.03
C ASN A 138 15.02 8.44 -1.00
N ASN A 139 14.27 7.67 -1.77
CA ASN A 139 13.37 8.16 -2.81
C ASN A 139 11.92 8.18 -2.31
N ALA A 140 11.50 9.30 -1.71
CA ALA A 140 10.15 9.46 -1.17
C ALA A 140 9.04 9.33 -2.21
N ALA A 141 9.25 9.84 -3.43
CA ALA A 141 8.25 9.79 -4.48
C ALA A 141 7.96 8.34 -4.90
N GLU A 142 9.02 7.56 -5.15
CA GLU A 142 8.89 6.14 -5.49
C GLU A 142 8.29 5.34 -4.32
N TYR A 143 8.71 5.62 -3.08
CA TYR A 143 8.10 4.99 -1.90
C TYR A 143 6.60 5.25 -1.81
N LEU A 144 6.17 6.51 -1.97
CA LEU A 144 4.76 6.89 -1.89
C LEU A 144 3.92 6.27 -3.01
N ASP A 145 4.46 6.18 -4.23
CA ASP A 145 3.77 5.56 -5.37
C ASP A 145 3.55 4.05 -5.13
N TRP A 146 4.62 3.31 -4.82
CA TRP A 146 4.52 1.87 -4.55
C TRP A 146 3.71 1.55 -3.28
N SER A 147 3.72 2.44 -2.28
CA SER A 147 2.90 2.29 -1.08
C SER A 147 1.39 2.32 -1.37
N LYS A 148 0.94 2.81 -2.54
CA LYS A 148 -0.48 2.79 -2.91
C LYS A 148 -1.05 1.37 -2.97
N ILE A 149 -0.23 0.37 -3.29
CA ILE A 149 -0.62 -1.05 -3.23
C ILE A 149 -0.96 -1.46 -1.79
N VAL A 150 -0.08 -1.14 -0.84
CA VAL A 150 -0.28 -1.42 0.60
C VAL A 150 -1.49 -0.65 1.13
N GLN A 151 -1.58 0.65 0.81
CA GLN A 151 -2.71 1.50 1.19
C GLN A 151 -4.04 0.87 0.74
N LYS A 152 -4.12 0.39 -0.50
CA LYS A 152 -5.32 -0.24 -1.06
C LYS A 152 -5.61 -1.60 -0.43
N LYS A 153 -4.60 -2.47 -0.30
CA LYS A 153 -4.75 -3.83 0.23
C LYS A 153 -5.29 -3.83 1.67
N PHE A 154 -4.71 -2.99 2.52
CA PHE A 154 -5.06 -2.93 3.94
C PHE A 154 -6.13 -1.91 4.27
N LYS A 155 -6.58 -1.13 3.27
CA LYS A 155 -7.53 -0.02 3.46
C LYS A 155 -7.02 0.95 4.54
N VAL A 156 -5.76 1.36 4.41
CA VAL A 156 -5.04 2.16 5.42
C VAL A 156 -5.83 3.42 5.81
N ALA A 157 -6.41 4.13 4.83
CA ALA A 157 -7.21 5.31 5.11
C ALA A 157 -8.41 5.06 6.05
N ASP A 158 -8.97 3.85 6.02
CA ASP A 158 -10.14 3.48 6.82
C ASP A 158 -9.76 2.79 8.14
N LYS A 159 -8.59 2.13 8.19
CA LYS A 159 -8.25 1.16 9.24
C LYS A 159 -6.99 1.48 10.03
N ASP A 160 -6.12 2.31 9.49
CA ASP A 160 -4.81 2.61 10.07
C ASP A 160 -4.46 4.10 9.90
N PRO A 161 -5.04 4.96 10.75
CA PRO A 161 -4.77 6.39 10.70
C PRO A 161 -3.30 6.74 11.00
N ALA A 162 -2.57 5.88 11.72
CA ALA A 162 -1.16 6.12 12.04
C ALA A 162 -0.29 5.97 10.79
N THR A 163 -0.48 4.89 10.03
CA THR A 163 0.21 4.69 8.75
C THR A 163 -0.22 5.75 7.72
N SER A 164 -1.49 6.17 7.73
CA SER A 164 -1.93 7.29 6.87
C SER A 164 -1.21 8.60 7.22
N ALA A 165 -1.05 8.92 8.50
CA ALA A 165 -0.34 10.12 8.93
C ALA A 165 1.15 10.07 8.55
N LEU A 166 1.76 8.88 8.59
CA LEU A 166 3.13 8.67 8.14
C LEU A 166 3.30 8.97 6.64
N PHE A 167 2.38 8.48 5.79
CA PHE A 167 2.42 8.80 4.36
C PHE A 167 2.27 10.31 4.11
N THR A 168 1.34 10.98 4.80
CA THR A 168 1.18 12.43 4.71
C THR A 168 2.41 13.19 5.19
N ALA A 169 3.10 12.71 6.24
CA ALA A 169 4.34 13.33 6.71
C ALA A 169 5.46 13.23 5.66
N ILE A 170 5.60 12.08 4.99
CA ILE A 170 6.59 11.86 3.92
C ILE A 170 6.25 12.68 2.67
N GLU A 171 4.96 12.81 2.35
CA GLU A 171 4.47 13.63 1.23
C GLU A 171 4.79 15.12 1.44
N ASN A 172 4.61 15.62 2.67
CA ASN A 172 4.91 17.01 3.01
C ASN A 172 6.41 17.29 3.19
N ASP A 173 7.17 16.30 3.68
CA ASP A 173 8.61 16.40 3.89
C ASP A 173 9.29 15.06 3.50
N PRO A 174 9.85 14.96 2.27
CA PRO A 174 10.53 13.77 1.79
C PRO A 174 11.67 13.25 2.69
N SER A 175 12.27 14.11 3.52
CA SER A 175 13.33 13.69 4.44
C SER A 175 12.83 12.75 5.54
N GLN A 176 11.53 12.77 5.82
CA GLN A 176 10.88 11.91 6.80
C GLN A 176 10.96 10.43 6.42
N LEU A 177 11.08 10.09 5.13
CA LEU A 177 11.26 8.69 4.69
C LEU A 177 12.47 8.07 5.38
N LYS A 178 13.61 8.78 5.41
CA LYS A 178 14.82 8.30 6.09
C LYS A 178 14.63 8.21 7.59
N THR A 179 14.02 9.24 8.19
CA THR A 179 13.75 9.31 9.63
C THR A 179 12.92 8.13 10.11
N TYR A 180 11.89 7.74 9.36
CA TYR A 180 10.98 6.66 9.73
C TYR A 180 11.31 5.30 9.11
N SER A 181 12.40 5.20 8.34
CA SER A 181 12.75 4.00 7.58
C SER A 181 12.84 2.71 8.42
N ALA A 182 13.29 2.79 9.67
CA ALA A 182 13.33 1.63 10.58
C ALA A 182 11.93 1.17 10.99
N VAL A 183 11.06 2.12 11.36
CA VAL A 183 9.67 1.85 11.77
C VAL A 183 8.85 1.31 10.59
N ILE A 184 9.05 1.88 9.39
CA ILE A 184 8.39 1.41 8.16
C ILE A 184 8.73 -0.05 7.89
N ARG A 185 10.02 -0.42 7.99
CA ARG A 185 10.47 -1.81 7.74
C ARG A 185 9.92 -2.80 8.75
N GLU A 186 9.88 -2.42 10.03
CA GLU A 186 9.29 -3.24 11.09
C GLU A 186 7.81 -3.54 10.78
N ASN A 187 7.05 -2.52 10.38
CA ASN A 187 5.63 -2.66 10.07
C ASN A 187 5.33 -3.32 8.71
N MET A 188 6.29 -3.46 7.79
CA MET A 188 6.10 -4.19 6.53
C MET A 188 6.19 -5.71 6.70
N LEU A 189 6.78 -6.19 7.80
CA LEU A 189 7.04 -7.60 8.06
C LEU A 189 5.97 -8.28 8.94
N ASP A 190 5.08 -7.49 9.56
CA ASP A 190 3.94 -7.93 10.38
C ASP A 190 2.64 -8.06 9.57
#